data_AF-A0A972XGV4-F1
#
_entry.id   AF-A0A972XGV4-F1
#
_cell.length_a   1.000
_cell.length_b   1.000
_cell.length_c   1.000
_cell.angle_alpha   90.00
_cell.angle_beta   90.00
_cell.angle_gamma   90.00
#
_symmetry.space_group_name_H-M   'P 1'
#
loop_
_entity.id
_entity.type
_entity.pdbx_description
1 polymer ?
#
loop_
_entity_poly.entity_id
_entity_poly.type
_entity_poly.pdbx_seq_one_letter_code
_entity_poly.pdbx_strand_id
1 'polypeptide(L)'
;DRRLGPIAYLPIVLGLPLVLWAGRWEAQVTLNQGLLITGGFVLAFVLAAVAARGPSDALAGLVVMGAIALTATGAQVLQNGRGQLGIYGQYPISAAYIDYNGELLMRAKVKAQEWVLDHTDRTDRVAIWTDPDRAMSAVAAMQLWGKYNLVSGNATLTRDEAEQLEILKPTAIAMYAPKREQIQAFWESLPPWALPTPPECTTVTYLGVGNPEPSVCVTHLKWVN
;
A
#
# COMPACT_ATOMS: atom_id res chain seq x y z
N ASP A 1 -4.29 26.61 -43.56
CA ASP A 1 -5.12 26.08 -42.46
C ASP A 1 -5.44 24.61 -42.62
N ARG A 2 -4.69 23.73 -41.95
CA ARG A 2 -5.04 22.31 -41.82
C ARG A 2 -6.00 22.18 -40.64
N ARG A 3 -7.31 22.23 -40.91
CA ARG A 3 -8.33 21.98 -39.87
C ARG A 3 -8.47 20.48 -39.68
N LEU A 4 -8.21 20.01 -38.46
CA LEU A 4 -8.53 18.65 -38.06
C LEU A 4 -10.04 18.44 -38.19
N GLY A 5 -10.44 17.44 -38.98
CA GLY A 5 -11.84 17.07 -39.14
C GLY A 5 -12.46 16.56 -37.82
N PRO A 6 -13.79 16.50 -37.69
CA PRO A 6 -14.48 16.09 -36.47
C PRO A 6 -14.03 14.72 -35.93
N ILE A 7 -13.59 13.82 -36.82
CA ILE A 7 -13.08 12.50 -36.47
C ILE A 7 -11.81 12.58 -35.60
N ALA A 8 -10.98 13.62 -35.74
CA ALA A 8 -9.76 13.78 -34.95
C ALA A 8 -10.02 14.02 -33.45
N TYR A 9 -11.25 14.39 -33.06
CA TYR A 9 -11.64 14.59 -31.66
C TYR A 9 -12.14 13.30 -30.99
N LEU A 10 -12.42 12.25 -31.77
CA LEU A 10 -12.92 10.97 -31.26
C LEU A 10 -12.02 10.36 -30.16
N PRO A 11 -10.68 10.37 -30.30
CA PRO A 11 -9.79 9.87 -29.25
C PRO A 11 -9.86 10.69 -27.95
N ILE A 12 -10.18 11.99 -28.02
CA ILE A 12 -10.34 12.84 -26.83
C ILE A 12 -11.66 12.51 -26.13
N VAL A 13 -12.74 12.44 -26.91
CA VAL A 13 -14.10 12.15 -26.40
C VAL A 13 -14.18 10.76 -25.78
N LEU A 14 -13.48 9.77 -26.33
CA LEU A 14 -13.44 8.41 -25.79
C LEU A 14 -12.33 8.20 -24.76
N GLY A 15 -11.18 8.85 -24.96
CA GLY A 15 -10.00 8.66 -24.12
C GLY A 15 -10.18 9.21 -22.72
N LEU A 16 -10.78 10.39 -22.57
CA LEU A 16 -10.97 10.99 -21.24
C LEU A 16 -11.89 10.13 -20.34
N PRO A 17 -13.09 9.70 -20.77
CA PRO A 17 -13.91 8.77 -19.99
C PRO A 17 -13.18 7.47 -19.65
N LEU A 18 -12.39 6.94 -20.57
CA LEU A 18 -11.64 5.70 -20.36
C LEU A 18 -10.54 5.88 -19.30
N VAL A 19 -9.82 7.01 -19.31
CA VAL A 19 -8.82 7.36 -18.29
C VAL A 19 -9.47 7.55 -16.93
N LEU A 20 -10.62 8.24 -16.86
CA LEU A 20 -11.37 8.41 -15.62
C LEU A 20 -11.88 7.08 -15.06
N TRP A 21 -12.36 6.20 -15.93
CA TRP A 21 -12.78 4.85 -15.56
C TRP A 21 -11.59 4.02 -15.06
N ALA A 22 -10.46 4.04 -15.76
CA ALA A 22 -9.23 3.37 -15.32
C ALA A 22 -8.66 3.95 -14.02
N GLY A 23 -8.91 5.24 -13.75
CA GLY A 23 -8.60 5.88 -12.48
C GLY A 23 -9.31 5.24 -11.28
N ARG A 24 -10.44 4.56 -11.52
CA ARG A 24 -11.22 3.80 -10.53
C ARG A 24 -10.89 2.30 -10.51
N TRP A 25 -9.80 1.88 -11.13
CA TRP A 25 -9.43 0.47 -11.19
C TRP A 25 -9.04 -0.05 -9.81
N GLU A 26 -9.74 -1.05 -9.29
CA GLU A 26 -9.51 -1.59 -7.93
C GLU A 26 -8.83 -2.97 -7.93
N ALA A 27 -8.86 -3.67 -9.07
CA ALA A 27 -8.34 -5.04 -9.16
C ALA A 27 -6.81 -5.06 -9.22
N GLN A 28 -6.20 -6.04 -8.55
CA GLN A 28 -4.76 -6.25 -8.66
C GLN A 28 -4.38 -6.70 -10.06
N VAL A 29 -3.31 -6.12 -10.60
CA VAL A 29 -2.71 -6.44 -11.88
C VAL A 29 -1.48 -7.30 -11.58
N THR A 30 -1.55 -8.56 -11.99
CA THR A 30 -0.41 -9.49 -11.90
C THR A 30 0.75 -9.01 -12.78
N LEU A 31 1.97 -9.47 -12.51
CA LEU A 31 3.15 -9.13 -13.31
C LEU A 31 2.93 -9.43 -14.81
N ASN A 32 2.34 -10.57 -15.13
CA ASN A 32 2.08 -10.96 -16.52
C ASN A 32 1.08 -10.02 -17.21
N GLN A 33 0.00 -9.64 -16.52
CA GLN A 33 -0.94 -8.64 -17.03
C GLN A 33 -0.26 -7.28 -17.21
N GLY A 34 0.60 -6.89 -16.28
CA GLY A 34 1.35 -5.65 -16.36
C GLY A 34 2.31 -5.60 -17.55
N LEU A 35 3.01 -6.71 -17.82
CA LEU A 35 3.88 -6.86 -19.00
C LEU A 35 3.08 -6.82 -20.30
N LEU A 36 1.89 -7.43 -20.34
CA LEU A 36 1.00 -7.36 -21.52
C LEU A 36 0.54 -5.93 -21.80
N ILE A 37 0.10 -5.19 -20.76
CA ILE A 37 -0.29 -3.79 -20.88
C ILE A 37 0.89 -2.94 -21.38
N THR A 38 2.09 -3.16 -20.83
CA THR A 38 3.31 -2.46 -21.24
C THR A 38 3.68 -2.78 -22.69
N GLY A 39 3.60 -4.04 -23.11
CA GLY A 39 3.80 -4.45 -24.50
C GLY A 39 2.82 -3.77 -25.45
N GLY A 40 1.56 -3.60 -25.02
CA GLY A 40 0.54 -2.83 -25.73
C GLY A 40 0.96 -1.36 -25.95
N PHE A 41 1.56 -0.71 -24.96
CA PHE A 41 2.07 0.67 -25.12
C PHE A 41 3.20 0.75 -26.13
N VAL A 42 4.16 -0.16 -26.05
CA VAL A 42 5.30 -0.19 -26.98
C VAL A 42 4.79 -0.35 -28.41
N LEU A 43 3.84 -1.26 -28.63
CA LEU A 43 3.22 -1.46 -29.94
C LEU A 43 2.48 -0.22 -30.41
N ALA A 44 1.63 0.39 -29.57
CA ALA A 44 0.90 1.60 -29.91
C ALA A 44 1.83 2.77 -30.26
N PHE A 45 2.94 2.92 -29.54
CA PHE A 45 3.94 3.95 -29.81
C PHE A 45 4.65 3.71 -31.15
N VAL A 46 5.03 2.46 -31.45
CA VAL A 46 5.62 2.10 -32.75
C VAL A 46 4.65 2.38 -33.89
N LEU A 47 3.38 1.98 -33.75
CA LEU A 47 2.35 2.25 -34.76
C LEU A 47 2.12 3.74 -34.96
N ALA A 48 2.08 4.54 -33.89
CA ALA A 48 1.96 5.99 -33.97
C ALA A 48 3.16 6.62 -34.69
N ALA A 49 4.38 6.19 -34.38
CA ALA A 49 5.60 6.68 -35.03
C ALA A 49 5.64 6.33 -36.53
N VAL A 50 5.17 5.14 -36.92
CA VAL A 50 5.05 4.74 -38.33
C VAL A 50 3.96 5.55 -39.03
N ALA A 51 2.78 5.69 -38.43
CA ALA A 51 1.67 6.44 -39.00
C ALA A 51 2.01 7.93 -39.19
N ALA A 52 2.77 8.53 -38.28
CA ALA A 52 3.24 9.91 -38.37
C ALA A 52 4.19 10.17 -39.55
N ARG A 53 4.78 9.14 -40.16
CA ARG A 53 5.58 9.25 -41.39
C ARG A 53 4.76 9.15 -42.67
N GLY A 54 3.48 8.80 -42.56
CA GLY A 54 2.59 8.61 -43.69
C GLY A 54 2.08 9.93 -44.31
N PRO A 55 1.47 9.87 -45.50
CA PRO A 55 0.99 11.06 -46.22
C PRO A 55 -0.33 11.64 -45.66
N SER A 56 -0.99 10.95 -44.73
CA SER A 56 -2.30 11.33 -44.19
C SER A 56 -2.18 11.91 -42.78
N ASP A 57 -2.28 13.24 -42.67
CA ASP A 57 -2.26 13.95 -41.38
C ASP A 57 -3.41 13.53 -40.45
N ALA A 58 -4.58 13.21 -41.01
CA ALA A 58 -5.76 12.84 -40.23
C ALA A 58 -5.60 11.45 -39.60
N LEU A 59 -5.08 10.48 -40.37
CA LEU A 59 -4.81 9.14 -39.85
C LEU A 59 -3.67 9.18 -38.83
N ALA A 60 -2.59 9.90 -39.13
CA ALA A 60 -1.47 10.09 -38.20
C ALA A 60 -1.95 10.69 -36.86
N GLY A 61 -2.76 11.76 -36.91
CA GLY A 61 -3.32 12.39 -35.72
C GLY A 61 -4.19 11.43 -34.90
N LEU A 62 -5.03 10.63 -35.56
CA LEU A 62 -5.85 9.62 -34.89
C LEU A 62 -5.02 8.56 -34.18
N VAL A 63 -4.01 8.00 -34.84
CA VAL A 63 -3.16 6.96 -34.24
C VAL A 63 -2.34 7.53 -33.08
N VAL A 64 -1.78 8.74 -33.21
CA VAL A 64 -1.03 9.40 -32.14
C VAL A 64 -1.92 9.67 -30.93
N MET A 65 -3.09 10.27 -31.13
CA MET A 65 -4.01 10.57 -30.04
C MET A 65 -4.56 9.29 -29.39
N GLY A 66 -4.82 8.24 -30.17
CA GLY A 66 -5.21 6.93 -29.66
C GLY A 66 -4.11 6.29 -28.81
N ALA A 67 -2.84 6.39 -29.24
CA ALA A 67 -1.71 5.91 -28.48
C ALA A 67 -1.58 6.65 -27.14
N ILE A 68 -1.70 7.99 -27.13
CA ILE A 68 -1.69 8.78 -25.89
C ILE A 68 -2.81 8.35 -24.95
N ALA A 69 -4.05 8.21 -25.45
CA ALA A 69 -5.19 7.79 -24.64
C ALA A 69 -4.99 6.38 -24.05
N LEU A 70 -4.46 5.44 -24.85
CA LEU A 70 -4.16 4.08 -24.40
C LEU A 70 -3.06 4.07 -23.33
N THR A 71 -1.99 4.83 -23.53
CA THR A 71 -0.89 4.94 -22.56
C THR A 71 -1.37 5.55 -21.26
N ALA A 72 -2.14 6.64 -21.30
CA ALA A 72 -2.71 7.27 -20.11
C ALA A 72 -3.64 6.30 -19.36
N THR A 73 -4.54 5.62 -20.07
CA THR A 73 -5.47 4.65 -19.50
C THR A 73 -4.73 3.50 -18.83
N GLY A 74 -3.80 2.86 -19.55
CA GLY A 74 -3.10 1.71 -19.00
C GLY A 74 -2.14 2.12 -17.88
N ALA A 75 -1.55 3.32 -17.91
CA ALA A 75 -0.76 3.83 -16.79
C ALA A 75 -1.61 3.95 -15.52
N GLN A 76 -2.87 4.39 -15.63
CA GLN A 76 -3.81 4.39 -14.51
C GLN A 76 -4.10 2.97 -14.00
N VAL A 77 -4.37 2.02 -14.90
CA VAL A 77 -4.59 0.61 -14.51
C VAL A 77 -3.36 0.02 -13.82
N LEU A 78 -2.15 0.26 -14.33
CA LEU A 78 -0.92 -0.24 -13.74
C LEU A 78 -0.64 0.38 -12.37
N GLN A 79 -0.84 1.68 -12.22
CA GLN A 79 -0.62 2.38 -10.95
C GLN A 79 -1.62 1.94 -9.88
N ASN A 80 -2.90 1.86 -10.23
CA ASN A 80 -3.95 1.49 -9.28
C ASN A 80 -3.98 -0.03 -9.00
N GLY A 81 -3.62 -0.85 -10.00
CA GLY A 81 -3.58 -2.29 -9.89
C GLY A 81 -2.32 -2.86 -9.23
N ARG A 82 -1.36 -2.03 -8.81
CA ARG A 82 -0.07 -2.48 -8.27
C ARG A 82 -0.14 -3.29 -6.96
N GLY A 83 -1.31 -3.39 -6.32
CA GLY A 83 -1.45 -4.02 -5.02
C GLY A 83 -0.96 -3.13 -3.86
N GLN A 84 -0.83 -3.71 -2.67
CA GLN A 84 -0.28 -3.02 -1.50
C GLN A 84 1.24 -3.04 -1.60
N LEU A 85 1.85 -1.86 -1.74
CA LEU A 85 3.30 -1.72 -1.82
C LEU A 85 3.80 -0.80 -0.70
N GLY A 86 4.22 -1.42 0.40
CA GLY A 86 4.87 -0.77 1.53
C GLY A 86 3.95 0.18 2.32
N ILE A 87 4.54 1.25 2.85
CA ILE A 87 3.89 2.20 3.78
C ILE A 87 2.82 3.07 3.14
N TYR A 88 2.81 3.15 1.80
CA TYR A 88 1.78 3.84 1.06
C TYR A 88 0.69 2.82 0.78
N GLY A 89 -0.46 2.95 1.47
CA GLY A 89 -1.63 2.15 1.16
C GLY A 89 -1.94 2.18 -0.35
N GLN A 90 -2.77 1.25 -0.83
CA GLN A 90 -3.16 1.18 -2.25
C GLN A 90 -3.73 2.50 -2.82
N TYR A 91 -4.17 3.40 -1.95
CA TYR A 91 -5.16 4.44 -2.25
C TYR A 91 -4.66 5.83 -2.66
N PRO A 92 -3.39 6.28 -2.57
CA PRO A 92 -3.10 7.70 -2.79
C PRO A 92 -3.40 8.17 -4.23
N ILE A 93 -3.43 7.25 -5.20
CA ILE A 93 -3.66 7.60 -6.62
C ILE A 93 -5.12 7.35 -7.03
N SER A 94 -5.71 6.22 -6.64
CA SER A 94 -7.15 5.97 -6.87
C SER A 94 -8.05 6.89 -6.05
N ALA A 95 -7.58 7.43 -4.93
CA ALA A 95 -8.29 8.42 -4.10
C ALA A 95 -8.70 9.70 -4.86
N ALA A 96 -8.05 10.03 -5.98
CA ALA A 96 -8.49 11.14 -6.83
C ALA A 96 -9.78 10.81 -7.62
N TYR A 97 -10.15 9.53 -7.69
CA TYR A 97 -11.24 9.02 -8.53
C TYR A 97 -12.35 8.31 -7.73
N ILE A 98 -12.08 7.94 -6.48
CA ILE A 98 -13.00 7.28 -5.56
C ILE A 98 -13.15 8.11 -4.29
N ASP A 99 -14.25 7.91 -3.56
CA ASP A 99 -14.49 8.60 -2.29
C ASP A 99 -13.47 8.16 -1.23
N TYR A 100 -12.42 8.99 -1.07
CA TYR A 100 -11.38 8.77 -0.09
C TYR A 100 -11.70 9.51 1.21
N ASN A 101 -12.09 8.76 2.25
CA ASN A 101 -12.35 9.34 3.55
C ASN A 101 -11.05 9.39 4.39
N GLY A 102 -10.21 10.38 4.10
CA GLY A 102 -8.97 10.60 4.84
C GLY A 102 -9.19 10.87 6.32
N GLU A 103 -10.32 11.50 6.68
CA GLU A 103 -10.71 11.74 8.06
C GLU A 103 -10.98 10.43 8.80
N LEU A 104 -11.71 9.50 8.20
CA LEU A 104 -11.97 8.17 8.76
C LEU A 104 -10.65 7.42 9.01
N LEU A 105 -9.73 7.44 8.04
CA LEU A 105 -8.42 6.81 8.20
C LEU A 105 -7.59 7.47 9.31
N MET A 106 -7.67 8.80 9.46
CA MET A 106 -6.99 9.49 10.56
C MET A 106 -7.61 9.13 11.91
N ARG A 107 -8.94 9.12 12.02
CA ARG A 107 -9.65 8.70 13.25
C ARG A 107 -9.31 7.27 13.65
N ALA A 108 -9.18 6.36 12.68
CA ALA A 108 -8.77 4.99 12.94
C ALA A 108 -7.35 4.89 13.52
N LYS A 109 -6.41 5.72 13.03
CA LYS A 109 -5.05 5.80 13.58
C LYS A 109 -5.03 6.36 14.99
N VAL A 110 -5.80 7.42 15.24
CA VAL A 110 -5.96 8.00 16.59
C VAL A 110 -6.55 6.95 17.54
N LYS A 111 -7.61 6.24 17.13
CA LYS A 111 -8.21 5.18 17.95
C LYS A 111 -7.24 4.04 18.27
N ALA A 112 -6.43 3.62 17.29
CA ALA A 112 -5.39 2.63 17.52
C ALA A 112 -4.35 3.14 18.52
N GLN A 113 -3.92 4.40 18.39
CA GLN A 113 -2.98 5.04 19.30
C GLN A 113 -3.54 5.13 20.73
N GLU A 114 -4.76 5.63 20.89
CA GLU A 114 -5.44 5.75 22.18
C GLU A 114 -5.54 4.38 22.85
N TRP A 115 -5.94 3.35 22.10
CA TRP A 115 -5.99 2.00 22.64
C TRP A 115 -4.62 1.47 23.12
N VAL A 116 -3.55 1.70 22.36
CA VAL A 116 -2.19 1.31 22.81
C VAL A 116 -1.78 2.09 24.06
N LEU A 117 -2.08 3.39 24.14
CA LEU A 117 -1.82 4.20 25.33
C LEU A 117 -2.59 3.70 26.56
N ASP A 118 -3.82 3.21 26.37
CA ASP A 118 -4.64 2.65 27.45
C ASP A 118 -4.14 1.27 27.94
N HIS A 119 -3.33 0.57 27.14
CA HIS A 119 -2.80 -0.77 27.44
C HIS A 119 -1.28 -0.78 27.69
N THR A 120 -0.68 0.40 27.85
CA THR A 120 0.72 0.61 28.22
C THR A 120 0.81 1.63 29.36
N ASP A 121 1.95 1.68 30.03
CA ASP A 121 2.23 2.63 31.10
C ASP A 121 3.31 3.65 30.68
N ARG A 122 3.39 4.77 31.39
CA ARG A 122 4.43 5.80 31.17
C ARG A 122 5.84 5.29 31.40
N THR A 123 6.00 4.21 32.16
CA THR A 123 7.28 3.56 32.42
C THR A 123 7.64 2.52 31.35
N ASP A 124 6.72 2.23 30.42
CA ASP A 124 6.99 1.25 29.37
C ASP A 124 7.98 1.73 28.32
N ARG A 125 8.87 0.81 27.95
CA ARG A 125 9.73 0.92 26.78
C ARG A 125 9.07 0.13 25.66
N VAL A 126 8.19 0.80 24.92
CA VAL A 126 7.38 0.18 23.87
C VAL A 126 8.20 0.03 22.59
N ALA A 127 8.40 -1.21 22.16
CA ALA A 127 8.85 -1.54 20.81
C ALA A 127 7.65 -1.82 19.90
N ILE A 128 7.87 -1.80 18.59
CA ILE A 128 6.80 -1.89 17.59
C ILE A 128 7.14 -2.98 16.60
N TRP A 129 6.12 -3.71 16.16
CA TRP A 129 6.20 -4.61 15.03
C TRP A 129 5.04 -4.37 14.07
N THR A 130 5.29 -4.45 12.77
CA THR A 130 4.25 -4.43 11.73
C THR A 130 4.38 -5.63 10.83
N ASP A 131 3.28 -6.00 10.17
CA ASP A 131 3.27 -7.03 9.15
C ASP A 131 4.40 -6.85 8.09
N PRO A 132 4.92 -7.94 7.49
CA PRO A 132 6.04 -7.87 6.54
C PRO A 132 5.77 -6.99 5.32
N ASP A 133 4.51 -6.93 4.89
CA ASP A 133 4.06 -6.10 3.76
C ASP A 133 3.95 -4.61 4.15
N ARG A 134 4.11 -4.31 5.45
CA ARG A 134 4.04 -2.99 6.07
C ARG A 134 2.70 -2.31 5.85
N ALA A 135 1.65 -3.08 5.63
CA ALA A 135 0.31 -2.58 5.35
C ALA A 135 -0.20 -1.68 6.49
N MET A 136 0.12 -2.03 7.74
CA MET A 136 -0.24 -1.25 8.92
C MET A 136 0.83 -0.25 9.39
N SER A 137 1.93 -0.09 8.66
CA SER A 137 2.99 0.87 9.03
C SER A 137 2.48 2.31 9.13
N ALA A 138 1.50 2.70 8.32
CA ALA A 138 0.94 4.06 8.39
C ALA A 138 0.09 4.30 9.65
N VAL A 139 -0.39 3.23 10.31
CA VAL A 139 -1.07 3.27 11.60
C VAL A 139 -0.04 3.27 12.72
N ALA A 140 0.94 2.36 12.64
CA ALA A 140 2.07 2.32 13.56
C ALA A 140 2.96 3.58 13.50
N ALA A 141 2.97 4.33 12.39
CA ALA A 141 3.82 5.50 12.18
C ALA A 141 3.55 6.66 13.15
N MET A 142 2.39 6.71 13.80
CA MET A 142 2.18 7.64 14.91
C MET A 142 3.12 7.36 16.10
N GLN A 143 3.65 6.13 16.17
CA GLN A 143 4.57 5.64 17.20
C GLN A 143 5.99 5.33 16.66
N LEU A 144 6.15 5.06 15.36
CA LEU A 144 7.44 4.76 14.74
C LEU A 144 8.27 6.04 14.54
N TRP A 145 9.10 6.37 15.53
CA TRP A 145 10.15 7.39 15.39
C TRP A 145 11.50 6.73 15.11
N GLY A 146 11.62 6.11 13.93
CA GLY A 146 12.87 5.55 13.41
C GLY A 146 13.10 4.05 13.64
N LYS A 147 14.20 3.54 13.05
CA LYS A 147 14.56 2.10 13.03
C LYS A 147 14.70 1.49 14.43
N TYR A 148 15.04 2.29 15.43
CA TYR A 148 15.42 1.82 16.76
C TYR A 148 14.25 1.26 17.60
N ASN A 149 13.01 1.60 17.24
CA ASN A 149 11.82 1.09 17.92
C ASN A 149 11.14 -0.05 17.13
N LEU A 150 11.62 -0.38 15.93
CA LEU A 150 11.10 -1.49 15.14
C LEU A 150 11.80 -2.79 15.55
N VAL A 151 11.03 -3.76 16.01
CA VAL A 151 11.54 -5.06 16.46
C VAL A 151 12.07 -5.89 15.28
N SER A 152 11.29 -5.99 14.21
CA SER A 152 11.64 -6.75 13.01
C SER A 152 10.80 -6.27 11.82
N GLY A 153 11.30 -6.48 10.61
CA GLY A 153 10.52 -6.36 9.37
C GLY A 153 9.99 -7.70 8.84
N ASN A 154 10.27 -8.80 9.53
CA ASN A 154 9.93 -10.17 9.12
C ASN A 154 8.66 -10.65 9.84
N ALA A 155 8.08 -11.75 9.35
CA ALA A 155 6.91 -12.36 9.96
C ALA A 155 7.21 -12.97 11.34
N THR A 156 8.46 -13.38 11.54
CA THR A 156 8.98 -14.01 12.75
C THR A 156 10.37 -13.47 13.02
N LEU A 157 10.79 -13.45 14.28
CA LEU A 157 12.15 -13.07 14.64
C LEU A 157 13.17 -14.07 14.08
N THR A 158 14.20 -13.52 13.45
CA THR A 158 15.48 -14.22 13.27
C THR A 158 16.24 -14.27 14.59
N ARG A 159 17.27 -15.13 14.67
CA ARG A 159 18.13 -15.20 15.84
C ARG A 159 18.79 -13.85 16.16
N ASP A 160 19.36 -13.20 15.15
CA ASP A 160 20.03 -11.90 15.33
C ASP A 160 19.05 -10.84 15.84
N GLU A 161 17.80 -10.85 15.35
CA GLU A 161 16.76 -9.92 15.82
C GLU A 161 16.31 -10.24 17.26
N ALA A 162 16.26 -11.51 17.65
CA ALA A 162 16.00 -11.88 19.05
C ALA A 162 17.13 -11.41 19.98
N GLU A 163 18.39 -11.54 19.56
CA GLU A 163 19.55 -11.02 20.30
C GLU A 163 19.51 -9.48 20.39
N GLN A 164 19.11 -8.78 19.32
CA GLN A 164 18.90 -7.32 19.37
C GLN A 164 17.76 -6.93 20.31
N LEU A 165 16.66 -7.68 20.30
CA LEU A 165 15.53 -7.45 21.21
C LEU A 165 15.97 -7.58 22.68
N GLU A 166 16.84 -8.54 22.98
CA GLU A 166 17.43 -8.74 24.31
C GLU A 166 18.37 -7.61 24.72
N ILE A 167 19.10 -7.00 23.78
CA ILE A 167 19.91 -5.81 24.07
C ILE A 167 18.98 -4.63 24.39
N LEU A 168 17.90 -4.47 23.63
CA LEU A 168 16.96 -3.38 23.81
C LEU A 168 16.16 -3.54 25.10
N LYS A 169 15.80 -4.75 25.51
CA LYS A 169 14.90 -5.05 26.65
C LYS A 169 13.66 -4.13 26.71
N PRO A 170 12.82 -4.07 25.66
CA PRO A 170 11.54 -3.37 25.76
C PRO A 170 10.64 -4.05 26.79
N THR A 171 9.77 -3.28 27.44
CA THR A 171 8.80 -3.85 28.41
C THR A 171 7.47 -4.19 27.75
N ALA A 172 7.21 -3.66 26.55
CA ALA A 172 6.02 -3.98 25.78
C ALA A 172 6.33 -3.97 24.27
N ILE A 173 5.55 -4.71 23.49
CA ILE A 173 5.54 -4.65 22.03
C ILE A 173 4.13 -4.34 21.54
N ALA A 174 3.99 -3.24 20.81
CA ALA A 174 2.79 -2.93 20.03
C ALA A 174 2.90 -3.57 18.63
N MET A 175 1.94 -4.41 18.27
CA MET A 175 1.95 -5.24 17.06
C MET A 175 0.78 -4.85 16.16
N TYR A 176 1.06 -4.64 14.87
CA TYR A 176 0.08 -4.15 13.91
C TYR A 176 0.05 -5.03 12.67
N ALA A 177 -1.12 -5.57 12.31
CA ALA A 177 -1.24 -6.34 11.06
C ALA A 177 -2.67 -6.32 10.50
N PRO A 178 -2.83 -6.54 9.18
CA PRO A 178 -4.13 -6.80 8.59
C PRO A 178 -4.87 -7.98 9.22
N LYS A 179 -4.15 -9.03 9.63
CA LYS A 179 -4.74 -10.26 10.17
C LYS A 179 -4.15 -10.63 11.53
N ARG A 180 -4.99 -11.11 12.45
CA ARG A 180 -4.57 -11.50 13.81
C ARG A 180 -3.59 -12.67 13.78
N GLU A 181 -3.73 -13.58 12.81
CA GLU A 181 -2.84 -14.74 12.66
C GLU A 181 -1.39 -14.31 12.37
N GLN A 182 -1.18 -13.18 11.70
CA GLN A 182 0.16 -12.63 11.46
C GLN A 182 0.80 -12.15 12.76
N ILE A 183 0.02 -11.49 13.64
CA ILE A 183 0.48 -11.08 14.97
C ILE A 183 0.79 -12.31 15.82
N GLN A 184 -0.06 -13.33 15.77
CA GLN A 184 0.14 -14.57 16.52
C GLN A 184 1.46 -15.25 16.11
N ALA A 185 1.73 -15.37 14.80
CA ALA A 185 2.97 -15.96 14.30
C ALA A 185 4.22 -15.19 14.77
N PHE A 186 4.17 -13.86 14.76
CA PHE A 186 5.25 -13.05 15.29
C PHE A 186 5.41 -13.22 16.81
N TRP A 187 4.31 -13.17 17.56
CA TRP A 187 4.31 -13.33 19.02
C TRP A 187 4.87 -14.68 19.46
N GLU A 188 4.52 -15.76 18.77
CA GLU A 188 5.06 -17.11 19.02
C GLU A 188 6.56 -17.22 18.74
N SER A 189 7.12 -16.31 17.92
CA SER A 189 8.56 -16.26 17.66
C SER A 189 9.36 -15.49 18.71
N LEU A 190 8.68 -14.83 19.68
CA LEU A 190 9.36 -14.11 20.74
C LEU A 190 10.20 -15.07 21.60
N PRO A 191 11.41 -14.65 22.01
CA PRO A 191 12.27 -15.52 22.78
C PRO A 191 11.65 -15.87 24.14
N PRO A 192 11.78 -17.13 24.62
CA PRO A 192 11.17 -17.54 25.87
C PRO A 192 11.72 -16.80 27.10
N TRP A 193 12.93 -16.26 27.04
CA TRP A 193 13.53 -15.45 28.11
C TRP A 193 13.00 -14.02 28.20
N ALA A 194 12.19 -13.58 27.23
CA ALA A 194 11.44 -12.31 27.31
C ALA A 194 10.09 -12.46 28.04
N LEU A 195 9.67 -13.68 28.37
CA LEU A 195 8.41 -14.01 29.07
C LEU A 195 7.20 -13.18 28.59
N PRO A 196 6.83 -13.26 27.30
CA PRO A 196 5.74 -12.45 26.77
C PRO A 196 4.39 -12.86 27.36
N THR A 197 3.56 -11.88 27.72
CA THR A 197 2.16 -12.14 28.07
C THR A 197 1.36 -12.51 26.81
N PRO A 198 0.25 -13.24 26.93
CA PRO A 198 -0.69 -13.40 25.82
C PRO A 198 -1.06 -12.02 25.22
N PRO A 199 -1.16 -11.88 23.89
CA PRO A 199 -1.42 -10.60 23.27
C PRO A 199 -2.87 -10.17 23.48
N GLU A 200 -3.05 -8.98 24.06
CA GLU A 200 -4.31 -8.28 24.11
C GLU A 200 -4.50 -7.51 22.81
N CYS A 201 -5.70 -7.46 22.25
CA CYS A 201 -5.91 -6.85 20.93
C CYS A 201 -7.23 -6.11 20.79
N THR A 202 -7.23 -5.16 19.87
CA THR A 202 -8.40 -4.48 19.33
C THR A 202 -8.42 -4.54 17.81
N THR A 203 -9.54 -4.13 17.22
CA THR A 203 -9.64 -3.85 15.79
C THR A 203 -10.02 -2.39 15.56
N VAL A 204 -9.55 -1.83 14.46
CA VAL A 204 -9.91 -0.48 14.02
C VAL A 204 -10.41 -0.53 12.59
N THR A 205 -11.44 0.23 12.26
CA THR A 205 -11.93 0.31 10.89
C THR A 205 -10.91 1.07 10.04
N TYR A 206 -10.17 0.37 9.18
CA TYR A 206 -9.13 0.98 8.35
C TYR A 206 -9.18 0.39 6.94
N LEU A 207 -9.37 1.28 5.96
CA LEU A 207 -9.48 0.85 4.57
C LEU A 207 -8.11 0.75 3.91
N GLY A 208 -8.01 -0.18 2.98
CA GLY A 208 -6.89 -0.28 2.05
C GLY A 208 -5.67 -1.07 2.49
N VAL A 209 -5.86 -1.92 3.50
CA VAL A 209 -4.89 -2.92 3.97
C VAL A 209 -5.39 -4.35 3.73
N GLY A 210 -6.43 -4.53 2.90
CA GLY A 210 -6.95 -5.84 2.51
C GLY A 210 -7.82 -6.52 3.57
N ASN A 211 -7.93 -5.92 4.75
CA ASN A 211 -8.91 -6.22 5.78
C ASN A 211 -9.53 -4.89 6.23
N PRO A 212 -10.86 -4.72 6.25
CA PRO A 212 -11.50 -3.51 6.78
C PRO A 212 -11.32 -3.33 8.30
N GLU A 213 -10.98 -4.40 9.01
CA GLU A 213 -10.80 -4.42 10.47
C GLU A 213 -9.44 -5.03 10.84
N PRO A 214 -8.31 -4.37 10.50
CA PRO A 214 -7.00 -4.82 10.93
C PRO A 214 -6.88 -4.84 12.47
N SER A 215 -5.94 -5.66 12.93
CA SER A 215 -5.68 -5.89 14.34
C SER A 215 -4.52 -5.04 14.86
N VAL A 216 -4.69 -4.52 16.07
CA VAL A 216 -3.65 -3.87 16.87
C VAL A 216 -3.59 -4.62 18.19
N CYS A 217 -2.40 -5.05 18.60
CA CYS A 217 -2.21 -5.82 19.81
C CYS A 217 -1.06 -5.27 20.65
N VAL A 218 -1.10 -5.53 21.95
CA VAL A 218 0.01 -5.29 22.89
C VAL A 218 0.34 -6.59 23.61
N THR A 219 1.62 -6.87 23.74
CA THR A 219 2.16 -7.89 24.66
C THR A 219 3.16 -7.23 25.59
N HIS A 220 3.17 -7.65 26.85
CA HIS A 220 4.14 -7.19 27.85
C HIS A 220 5.25 -8.22 28.00
N LEU A 221 6.48 -7.75 28.19
CA LEU A 221 7.68 -8.57 28.31
C LEU A 221 8.27 -8.44 29.70
N LYS A 222 8.73 -9.56 30.24
CA LYS A 222 9.49 -9.62 31.48
C LYS A 222 10.80 -10.36 31.25
N TRP A 223 11.89 -9.62 31.18
CA TRP A 223 13.21 -10.16 30.90
C TRP A 223 13.77 -10.92 32.11
N VAL A 224 14.16 -12.17 31.87
CA VAL A 224 14.99 -12.93 32.80
C VAL A 224 16.42 -12.39 32.71
N ASN A 225 17.06 -12.15 33.86
CA ASN A 225 18.46 -11.73 33.94
C ASN A 225 19.39 -12.93 34.03
#